data_AF-A0A0B7A3B3-F1
#
_entry.id   AF-A0A0B7A3B3-F1
#
_cell.length_a   1.000
_cell.length_b   1.000
_cell.length_c   1.000
_cell.angle_alpha   90.00
_cell.angle_beta   90.00
_cell.angle_gamma   90.00
#
_symmetry.space_group_name_H-M   'P 1'
#
loop_
_entity.id
_entity.type
_entity.pdbx_description
1 polymer ?
#
loop_
_entity_poly.entity_id
_entity_poly.type
_entity_poly.pdbx_seq_one_letter_code
_entity_poly.pdbx_strand_id
1 'polypeptide(L)'
;KGGDYITDSETEAKIYKEAKECLNLLSYKLGEKPFMFGRLPSSLDALVFGYLAPILKAPLPNNQLRSHLVQCENLCRMCNDILTTFFPTDIHDSREQETKKKVTSSSDLPEFPSRRRNMILAAIFAITTMVGYALANGLLQITISDSDHSLNFQPGSRIRNKGLKQ
;
A
#
# COMPACT_ATOMS: atom_id res chain seq x y z
N LYS A 1 -31.66 -34.85 12.64
CA LYS A 1 -31.43 -33.86 11.56
C LYS A 1 -30.06 -33.24 11.84
N GLY A 2 -29.00 -33.84 11.31
CA GLY A 2 -27.64 -33.31 11.45
C GLY A 2 -27.53 -32.02 10.66
N GLY A 3 -26.89 -31.00 11.22
CA GLY A 3 -26.61 -29.76 10.49
C GLY A 3 -25.68 -30.07 9.33
N ASP A 4 -26.04 -29.62 8.14
CA ASP A 4 -25.19 -29.73 6.96
C ASP A 4 -23.93 -28.89 7.19
N TYR A 5 -22.83 -29.54 7.54
CA TYR A 5 -21.51 -28.91 7.56
C TYR A 5 -21.08 -28.70 6.11
N ILE A 6 -21.42 -27.54 5.55
CA ILE A 6 -20.90 -27.12 4.24
C ILE A 6 -19.41 -26.88 4.42
N THR A 7 -18.60 -27.56 3.62
CA THR A 7 -17.14 -27.37 3.64
C THR A 7 -16.77 -26.01 3.04
N ASP A 8 -15.62 -25.45 3.43
CA ASP A 8 -15.13 -24.18 2.87
C ASP A 8 -15.00 -24.26 1.33
N SER A 9 -14.59 -25.43 0.82
CA SER A 9 -14.46 -25.71 -0.61
C SER A 9 -15.81 -25.66 -1.35
N GLU A 10 -16.85 -26.27 -0.79
CA GLU A 10 -18.20 -26.23 -1.39
C GLU A 10 -18.78 -24.81 -1.36
N THR A 11 -18.53 -24.08 -0.27
CA THR A 11 -18.93 -22.67 -0.14
C THR A 11 -18.23 -21.80 -1.19
N GLU A 12 -16.92 -21.96 -1.34
CA GLU A 12 -16.12 -21.26 -2.35
C GLU A 12 -16.62 -21.55 -3.77
N ALA A 13 -16.85 -22.83 -4.10
CA ALA A 13 -17.38 -23.23 -5.40
C ALA A 13 -18.75 -22.61 -5.70
N LYS A 14 -19.64 -22.58 -4.70
CA LYS A 14 -20.97 -21.94 -4.81
C LYS A 14 -20.85 -20.44 -5.06
N ILE A 15 -20.02 -19.74 -4.29
CA ILE A 15 -19.81 -18.29 -4.45
C ILE A 15 -19.26 -17.98 -5.84
N TYR A 16 -18.28 -18.76 -6.34
CA TYR A 16 -17.76 -18.54 -7.69
C TYR A 16 -18.82 -18.79 -8.77
N LYS A 17 -19.67 -19.80 -8.59
CA LYS A 17 -20.76 -20.08 -9.53
C LYS A 17 -21.74 -18.90 -9.57
N GLU A 18 -22.21 -18.44 -8.41
CA GLU A 18 -23.12 -17.30 -8.30
C GLU A 18 -22.50 -16.02 -8.87
N ALA A 19 -21.23 -15.76 -8.59
CA ALA A 19 -20.51 -14.61 -9.15
C ALA A 19 -20.47 -14.66 -10.69
N LYS A 20 -20.17 -15.82 -11.29
CA LYS A 20 -20.17 -15.99 -12.76
C LYS A 20 -21.56 -15.77 -13.34
N GLU A 21 -22.61 -16.27 -12.69
CA GLU A 21 -24.00 -16.02 -13.09
C GLU A 21 -24.36 -14.54 -13.01
N CYS A 22 -23.95 -13.83 -11.96
CA CYS A 22 -24.12 -12.37 -11.85
C CYS A 22 -23.41 -11.62 -12.98
N LEU A 23 -22.18 -12.02 -13.35
CA LEU A 23 -21.48 -11.43 -14.49
C LEU A 23 -22.25 -11.63 -15.80
N ASN A 24 -22.78 -12.83 -16.03
CA ASN A 24 -23.61 -13.11 -17.21
C ASN A 24 -24.88 -12.26 -17.22
N LEU A 25 -25.55 -12.10 -16.08
CA LEU A 25 -26.74 -11.25 -15.95
C LEU A 25 -26.42 -9.78 -16.21
N LEU A 26 -25.29 -9.28 -15.70
CA LEU A 26 -24.83 -7.92 -15.98
C LEU A 26 -24.53 -7.74 -17.47
N SER A 27 -23.84 -8.71 -18.09
CA SER A 27 -23.55 -8.70 -19.53
C SER A 27 -24.83 -8.71 -20.35
N TYR A 28 -25.80 -9.57 -20.01
CA TYR A 28 -27.10 -9.61 -20.66
C TYR A 28 -27.88 -8.28 -20.53
N LYS A 29 -27.89 -7.70 -19.32
CA LYS A 29 -28.55 -6.42 -19.05
C LYS A 29 -27.94 -5.27 -19.85
N LEU A 30 -26.61 -5.24 -19.96
CA LEU A 30 -25.87 -4.25 -20.73
C LEU A 30 -26.18 -4.40 -22.23
N GLY A 31 -26.12 -5.63 -22.75
CA GLY A 31 -26.32 -5.93 -24.16
C GLY A 31 -25.36 -5.11 -25.03
N GLU A 32 -25.93 -4.47 -26.05
CA GLU A 32 -25.21 -3.58 -26.98
C GLU A 32 -25.08 -2.13 -26.50
N LYS A 33 -25.66 -1.79 -25.34
CA LYS A 33 -25.62 -0.42 -24.83
C LYS A 33 -24.21 -0.08 -24.34
N PRO A 34 -23.79 1.19 -24.41
CA PRO A 34 -22.51 1.61 -23.84
C PRO A 34 -22.55 1.59 -22.30
N PHE A 35 -23.70 1.87 -21.69
CA PHE A 35 -23.91 1.87 -20.24
C PHE A 35 -25.21 1.15 -19.83
N MET A 36 -25.30 0.79 -18.56
CA MET A 36 -26.36 0.00 -17.94
C MET A 36 -27.78 0.55 -18.12
N PHE A 37 -27.93 1.87 -18.27
CA PHE A 37 -29.22 2.55 -18.49
C PHE A 37 -29.28 3.36 -19.79
N GLY A 38 -28.42 3.05 -20.77
CA GLY A 38 -28.46 3.65 -22.10
C GLY A 38 -27.15 4.33 -22.48
N ARG A 39 -27.21 5.62 -22.83
CA ARG A 39 -26.08 6.36 -23.43
C ARG A 39 -25.21 7.12 -22.43
N LEU A 40 -25.74 7.43 -21.26
CA LEU A 40 -25.03 8.17 -20.22
C LEU A 40 -24.63 7.21 -19.09
N PRO A 41 -23.45 7.41 -18.46
CA PRO A 41 -23.07 6.65 -17.29
C PRO A 41 -24.06 6.90 -16.15
N SER A 42 -24.26 5.90 -15.31
CA SER A 42 -25.13 5.96 -14.14
C SER A 42 -24.39 5.55 -12.87
N SER A 43 -25.01 5.77 -11.71
CA SER A 43 -24.49 5.30 -10.43
C SER A 43 -24.27 3.79 -10.40
N LEU A 44 -25.11 3.02 -11.12
CA LEU A 44 -24.93 1.58 -11.26
C LEU A 44 -23.67 1.23 -12.05
N ASP A 45 -23.36 1.98 -13.12
CA ASP A 45 -22.13 1.77 -13.89
C ASP A 45 -20.89 2.01 -13.04
N ALA A 46 -20.89 3.06 -12.22
CA ALA A 46 -19.80 3.34 -11.27
C ALA A 46 -19.63 2.22 -10.23
N LEU A 47 -20.74 1.69 -9.71
CA LEU A 47 -20.71 0.57 -8.76
C LEU A 47 -20.15 -0.70 -9.42
N VAL A 48 -20.68 -1.06 -10.60
CA VAL A 48 -20.22 -2.23 -11.36
C VAL A 48 -18.74 -2.07 -11.71
N PHE A 49 -18.33 -0.91 -12.20
CA PHE A 49 -16.93 -0.59 -12.47
C PHE A 49 -16.04 -0.77 -11.23
N GLY A 50 -16.48 -0.30 -10.07
CA GLY A 50 -15.76 -0.44 -8.80
C GLY A 50 -15.46 -1.89 -8.41
N TYR A 51 -16.31 -2.84 -8.82
CA TYR A 51 -16.06 -4.28 -8.64
C TYR A 51 -15.25 -4.90 -9.78
N LEU A 52 -15.56 -4.55 -11.03
CA LEU A 52 -14.95 -5.19 -12.20
C LEU A 52 -13.51 -4.74 -12.45
N ALA A 53 -13.20 -3.46 -12.23
CA ALA A 53 -11.87 -2.92 -12.50
C ALA A 53 -10.77 -3.58 -11.65
N PRO A 54 -10.93 -3.79 -10.33
CA PRO A 54 -9.98 -4.57 -9.54
C PRO A 54 -9.80 -6.00 -10.05
N ILE A 55 -10.90 -6.70 -10.41
CA ILE A 55 -10.84 -8.07 -10.93
C ILE A 55 -10.05 -8.13 -12.25
N LEU A 56 -10.16 -7.11 -13.10
CA LEU A 56 -9.48 -7.03 -14.39
C LEU A 56 -8.00 -6.62 -14.29
N LYS A 57 -7.66 -5.72 -13.37
CA LYS A 57 -6.36 -5.03 -13.34
C LYS A 57 -5.44 -5.50 -12.21
N ALA A 58 -5.98 -5.99 -11.09
CA ALA A 58 -5.16 -6.44 -9.98
C ALA A 58 -4.59 -7.85 -10.22
N PRO A 59 -3.35 -8.13 -9.81
CA PRO A 59 -2.81 -9.49 -9.80
C PRO A 59 -3.48 -10.27 -8.66
N LEU A 60 -4.42 -11.16 -9.01
CA LEU A 60 -5.10 -12.02 -8.05
C LEU A 60 -4.44 -13.42 -8.02
N PRO A 61 -4.36 -14.07 -6.84
CA PRO A 61 -3.81 -15.42 -6.72
C PRO A 61 -4.70 -16.46 -7.43
N ASN A 62 -6.02 -16.24 -7.46
CA ASN A 62 -6.97 -17.03 -8.21
C ASN A 62 -7.57 -16.18 -9.33
N ASN A 63 -7.38 -16.61 -10.58
CA ASN A 63 -7.82 -15.89 -11.77
C ASN A 63 -9.12 -16.46 -12.38
N GLN A 64 -9.81 -17.40 -11.74
CA GLN A 64 -11.01 -18.03 -12.32
C GLN A 64 -12.11 -17.03 -12.67
N LEU A 65 -12.39 -16.08 -11.76
CA LEU A 65 -13.43 -15.08 -11.99
C LEU A 65 -13.02 -14.09 -13.08
N ARG A 66 -11.74 -13.70 -13.11
CA ARG A 66 -11.17 -12.86 -14.17
C ARG A 66 -11.28 -13.54 -15.53
N SER A 67 -10.95 -14.83 -15.64
CA SER A 67 -11.06 -15.60 -16.88
C SER A 67 -12.50 -15.66 -17.40
N HIS A 68 -13.49 -15.70 -16.52
CA HIS A 68 -14.90 -15.63 -16.90
C HIS A 68 -15.29 -14.21 -17.34
N LEU A 69 -14.87 -13.19 -16.58
CA LEU A 69 -15.16 -11.79 -16.89
C LEU A 69 -14.61 -11.34 -18.24
N VAL A 70 -13.42 -11.80 -18.62
CA VAL A 70 -12.81 -11.48 -19.93
C VAL A 70 -13.63 -12.04 -21.10
N GLN A 71 -14.39 -13.12 -20.91
CA GLN A 71 -15.31 -13.64 -21.93
C GLN A 71 -16.55 -12.75 -22.10
N CYS A 72 -16.86 -11.90 -21.12
CA CYS A 72 -17.90 -10.87 -21.21
C CYS A 72 -17.30 -9.59 -21.82
N GLU A 73 -17.07 -9.60 -23.13
CA GLU A 73 -16.39 -8.51 -23.85
C GLU A 73 -17.09 -7.15 -23.70
N ASN A 74 -18.43 -7.13 -23.66
CA ASN A 74 -19.20 -5.90 -23.49
C ASN A 74 -18.98 -5.24 -22.12
N LEU A 75 -18.84 -6.03 -21.04
CA LEU A 75 -18.51 -5.52 -19.70
C LEU A 75 -17.08 -4.99 -19.67
N CYS A 76 -16.14 -5.69 -20.34
CA CYS A 76 -14.76 -5.23 -20.46
C CYS A 76 -14.68 -3.91 -21.23
N ARG A 77 -15.44 -3.78 -22.33
CA ARG A 77 -15.58 -2.55 -23.10
C ARG A 77 -16.11 -1.42 -22.23
N MET A 78 -17.23 -1.61 -21.54
CA MET A 78 -17.81 -0.61 -20.63
C MET A 78 -16.80 -0.16 -19.57
N CYS A 79 -16.03 -1.07 -18.97
CA CYS A 79 -15.00 -0.71 -17.99
C CYS A 79 -13.86 0.13 -18.60
N ASN A 80 -13.42 -0.20 -19.81
CA ASN A 80 -12.40 0.59 -20.51
C ASN A 80 -12.94 1.97 -20.91
N ASP A 81 -14.18 2.06 -21.37
CA ASP A 81 -14.83 3.34 -21.72
C ASP A 81 -14.94 4.26 -20.48
N ILE A 82 -15.27 3.70 -19.31
CA ILE A 82 -15.28 4.45 -18.04
C ILE A 82 -13.87 4.94 -17.69
N LEU A 83 -12.84 4.10 -17.83
CA LEU A 83 -11.45 4.49 -17.58
C LEU A 83 -11.02 5.65 -18.49
N THR A 84 -11.26 5.56 -19.79
CA THR A 84 -10.82 6.58 -20.75
C THR A 84 -11.60 7.88 -20.61
N THR A 85 -12.90 7.81 -20.26
CA THR A 85 -13.77 8.99 -20.19
C THR A 85 -13.62 9.76 -18.89
N PHE A 86 -13.54 9.06 -17.74
CA PHE A 86 -13.56 9.70 -16.41
C PHE A 86 -12.21 9.70 -15.70
N PHE A 87 -11.28 8.86 -16.15
CA PHE A 87 -9.92 8.80 -15.65
C PHE A 87 -8.91 8.98 -16.79
N PRO A 88 -9.04 10.02 -17.65
CA PRO A 88 -8.06 10.27 -18.70
C PRO A 88 -6.70 10.49 -18.06
N THR A 89 -5.81 9.53 -18.25
CA THR A 89 -4.47 9.57 -17.70
C THR A 89 -3.67 10.63 -18.46
N ASP A 90 -3.34 11.75 -17.84
CA ASP A 90 -2.06 12.39 -18.16
C ASP A 90 -1.00 11.36 -17.81
N ILE A 91 -0.35 10.82 -18.84
CA ILE A 91 0.56 9.68 -18.80
C ILE A 91 1.57 9.84 -17.66
N HIS A 92 1.36 9.10 -16.57
CA HIS A 92 2.46 8.49 -15.84
C HIS A 92 2.21 6.99 -15.85
N ASP A 93 2.84 6.35 -16.83
CA ASP A 93 2.91 4.91 -16.99
C ASP A 93 3.07 4.21 -15.63
N SER A 94 2.10 3.36 -15.30
CA SER A 94 2.26 2.34 -14.27
C SER A 94 1.76 0.97 -14.76
N ARG A 95 1.67 0.79 -16.07
CA ARG A 95 1.68 -0.54 -16.67
C ARG A 95 3.09 -0.83 -17.16
N GLU A 96 3.92 -1.29 -16.22
CA GLU A 96 5.09 -2.18 -16.37
C GLU A 96 6.13 -1.88 -15.28
N GLN A 97 5.83 -2.17 -14.00
CA GLN A 97 6.88 -2.53 -13.02
C GLN A 97 6.32 -3.54 -12.01
N GLU A 98 6.03 -4.75 -12.49
CA GLU A 98 6.29 -5.92 -11.66
C GLU A 98 7.80 -6.02 -11.46
N THR A 99 8.33 -5.44 -10.38
CA THR A 99 9.37 -6.04 -9.53
C THR A 99 9.75 -5.10 -8.38
N LYS A 100 9.57 -5.63 -7.15
CA LYS A 100 10.23 -5.28 -5.88
C LYS A 100 9.64 -4.17 -4.97
N LYS A 101 9.22 -4.67 -3.79
CA LYS A 101 9.23 -4.10 -2.41
C LYS A 101 7.97 -3.33 -2.01
N LYS A 102 6.99 -3.95 -1.34
CA LYS A 102 6.89 -4.28 0.11
C LYS A 102 7.17 -3.09 1.05
N VAL A 103 6.12 -2.72 1.82
CA VAL A 103 6.15 -2.21 3.22
C VAL A 103 6.50 -0.70 3.26
N THR A 104 5.70 0.26 3.73
CA THR A 104 4.85 0.33 4.94
C THR A 104 3.99 1.61 4.90
N SER A 105 2.91 1.58 5.67
CA SER A 105 1.89 2.60 5.92
C SER A 105 2.35 3.97 6.46
N SER A 106 1.53 4.98 6.12
CA SER A 106 1.07 6.13 6.92
C SER A 106 2.09 7.08 7.59
N SER A 107 2.15 8.32 7.10
CA SER A 107 1.84 9.55 7.86
C SER A 107 1.86 10.73 6.89
N ASP A 108 0.72 11.42 6.77
CA ASP A 108 0.51 12.62 5.96
C ASP A 108 1.55 13.71 6.20
N LEU A 109 2.10 14.29 5.12
CA LEU A 109 2.61 15.67 5.02
C LEU A 109 2.93 15.99 3.54
N PRO A 110 2.84 17.27 3.11
CA PRO A 110 2.60 17.66 1.73
C PRO A 110 3.77 17.36 0.78
N GLU A 111 3.40 16.80 -0.37
CA GLU A 111 4.19 16.49 -1.56
C GLU A 111 5.00 17.71 -2.04
N PHE A 112 6.27 17.81 -1.62
CA PHE A 112 7.25 18.74 -2.19
C PHE A 112 8.32 18.00 -2.99
N PRO A 113 8.72 18.51 -4.18
CA PRO A 113 9.46 17.73 -5.17
C PRO A 113 10.96 17.82 -4.93
N SER A 114 11.56 16.80 -4.32
CA SER A 114 12.85 16.24 -4.76
C SER A 114 13.32 15.18 -3.78
N ARG A 115 13.55 13.98 -4.31
CA ARG A 115 13.98 12.77 -3.61
C ARG A 115 15.18 12.96 -2.67
N ARG A 116 16.14 13.83 -3.01
CA ARG A 116 17.34 14.10 -2.18
C ARG A 116 17.05 15.00 -0.99
N ARG A 117 16.24 16.06 -1.16
CA ARG A 117 15.84 16.94 -0.05
C ARG A 117 15.03 16.16 0.99
N ASN A 118 14.12 15.29 0.55
CA ASN A 118 13.30 14.49 1.45
C ASN A 118 14.15 13.50 2.26
N MET A 119 15.17 12.90 1.64
CA MET A 119 16.12 12.02 2.34
C MET A 119 16.96 12.78 3.38
N ILE A 120 17.41 14.00 3.07
CA ILE A 120 18.16 14.84 4.02
C ILE A 120 17.27 15.29 5.18
N LEU A 121 16.05 15.76 4.89
CA LEU A 121 15.10 16.19 5.92
C LEU A 121 14.69 15.05 6.86
N ALA A 122 14.44 13.85 6.30
CA ALA A 122 14.15 12.67 7.09
C ALA A 122 15.34 12.26 7.98
N ALA A 123 16.57 12.35 7.47
CA ALA A 123 17.77 12.07 8.26
C ALA A 123 17.93 13.05 9.42
N ILE A 124 17.76 14.36 9.17
CA ILE A 124 17.83 15.39 10.21
C ILE A 124 16.77 15.13 11.28
N PHE A 125 15.51 14.93 10.87
CA PHE A 125 14.41 14.69 11.79
C PHE A 125 14.65 13.45 12.66
N ALA A 126 15.12 12.36 12.07
CA ALA A 126 15.44 11.13 12.79
C ALA A 126 16.56 11.36 13.83
N ILE A 127 17.64 12.05 13.45
CA ILE A 127 18.75 12.38 14.37
C ILE A 127 18.24 13.25 15.52
N THR A 128 17.51 14.32 15.22
CA THR A 128 16.95 15.21 16.25
C THR A 128 16.06 14.45 17.23
N THR A 129 15.19 13.57 16.73
CA THR A 129 14.29 12.77 17.56
C THR A 129 15.07 11.79 18.43
N MET A 130 16.06 11.09 17.87
CA MET A 130 16.89 10.15 18.62
C MET A 130 17.69 10.82 19.72
N VAL A 131 18.35 11.96 19.43
CA VAL A 131 19.13 12.71 20.42
C VAL A 131 18.22 13.27 21.51
N GLY A 132 17.09 13.91 21.13
CA GLY A 132 16.14 14.44 22.09
C GLY A 132 15.54 13.36 23.00
N TYR A 133 15.16 12.22 22.42
CA TYR A 133 14.65 11.09 23.17
C TYR A 133 15.69 10.47 24.11
N ALA A 134 16.93 10.30 23.66
CA ALA A 134 18.01 9.74 24.46
C ALA A 134 18.36 10.65 25.66
N LEU A 135 18.30 11.97 25.49
CA LEU A 135 18.48 12.93 26.58
C LEU A 135 17.29 12.93 27.55
N ALA A 136 16.05 12.93 27.05
CA ALA A 136 14.85 12.95 27.87
C ALA A 136 14.72 11.72 28.79
N ASN A 137 15.18 10.56 28.32
CA ASN A 137 15.15 9.30 29.08
C ASN A 137 16.46 9.00 29.83
N GLY A 138 17.46 9.90 29.78
CA GLY A 138 18.74 9.71 30.46
C GLY A 138 19.58 8.54 29.96
N LEU A 139 19.40 8.11 28.70
CA LEU A 139 20.07 6.95 28.09
C LEU A 139 21.48 7.27 27.56
N LEU A 140 21.92 8.52 27.59
CA LEU A 140 23.22 8.98 27.10
C LEU A 140 24.27 8.99 28.22
N GLN A 141 25.08 7.93 28.31
CA GLN A 141 26.35 7.95 29.04
C GLN A 141 27.43 8.50 28.10
N ILE A 142 27.74 9.80 28.21
CA ILE A 142 28.75 10.46 27.36
C ILE A 142 30.12 9.86 27.67
N THR A 143 30.50 8.85 26.89
CA THR A 143 31.86 8.30 26.90
C THR A 143 32.56 8.93 25.72
N ILE A 144 33.31 10.01 25.98
CA ILE A 144 34.11 10.69 24.97
C ILE A 144 35.20 9.71 24.53
N SER A 145 34.96 9.01 23.41
CA SER A 145 36.00 8.27 22.71
C SER A 145 36.66 9.25 21.76
N ASP A 146 37.70 9.93 22.26
CA ASP A 146 38.53 10.82 21.47
C ASP A 146 39.35 9.97 20.49
N SER A 147 39.20 10.20 19.19
CA SER A 147 40.03 9.59 18.15
C SER A 147 41.07 10.62 17.72
N ASP A 148 42.29 10.37 18.18
CA ASP A 148 43.51 11.19 18.19
C ASP A 148 43.73 12.23 17.07
N HIS A 149 44.14 13.45 17.49
CA HIS A 149 45.27 14.15 16.87
C HIS A 149 46.00 15.05 17.89
N SER A 150 47.14 14.54 18.39
CA SER A 150 48.37 15.24 18.82
C SER A 150 48.29 16.66 19.42
N LEU A 151 48.66 16.83 20.71
CA LEU A 151 49.84 17.59 21.21
C LEU A 151 49.78 17.83 22.75
N ASN A 152 50.83 17.35 23.45
CA ASN A 152 51.50 17.85 24.68
C ASN A 152 50.76 18.04 26.04
N PHE A 153 51.01 17.10 26.99
CA PHE A 153 51.76 17.23 28.29
C PHE A 153 51.56 18.53 29.13
N GLN A 154 51.23 18.61 30.44
CA GLN A 154 51.45 17.72 31.62
C GLN A 154 50.64 18.14 32.92
N PRO A 155 50.87 17.65 34.18
CA PRO A 155 49.96 16.75 34.92
C PRO A 155 49.63 17.19 36.39
N GLY A 156 48.92 16.31 37.12
CA GLY A 156 48.87 16.26 38.59
C GLY A 156 47.54 16.77 39.16
N SER A 157 46.88 16.12 40.13
CA SER A 157 47.36 15.21 41.17
C SER A 157 46.23 14.35 41.77
N ARG A 158 46.52 13.04 41.88
CA ARG A 158 46.15 12.05 42.92
C ARG A 158 44.99 12.30 43.93
N ILE A 159 44.09 11.29 43.94
CA ILE A 159 43.63 10.45 45.08
C ILE A 159 42.57 11.02 46.04
N ARG A 160 41.39 10.37 46.11
CA ARG A 160 41.06 9.44 47.22
C ARG A 160 39.80 8.58 47.00
N ASN A 161 40.03 7.27 46.96
CA ASN A 161 39.05 6.26 47.36
C ASN A 161 38.70 6.43 48.84
N LYS A 162 37.41 6.55 49.15
CA LYS A 162 36.72 6.00 50.34
C LYS A 162 35.27 5.80 49.88
N GLY A 163 34.67 4.62 49.85
CA GLY A 163 34.65 3.63 50.91
C GLY A 163 33.35 3.79 51.70
N LEU A 164 32.36 2.97 51.33
CA LEU A 164 31.54 2.17 52.24
C LEU A 164 30.57 2.86 53.23
N LYS A 165 29.31 2.42 53.10
CA LYS A 165 28.30 2.09 54.14
C LYS A 165 27.33 3.19 54.65
N GLN A 166 26.07 2.74 54.59
CA GLN A 166 24.84 3.11 55.31
C GLN A 166 24.04 4.24 54.67
#